data_AF-A0A8S2X6S6-F1
#
_entry.id   AF-A0A8S2X6S6-F1
#
_cell.length_a   1.000
_cell.length_b   1.000
_cell.length_c   1.000
_cell.angle_alpha   90.00
_cell.angle_beta   90.00
_cell.angle_gamma   90.00
#
_symmetry.space_group_name_H-M   'P 1'
#
loop_
_entity.id
_entity.type
_entity.pdbx_description
1 polymer ?
#
loop_
_entity_poly.entity_id
_entity_poly.type
_entity_poly.pdbx_seq_one_letter_code
_entity_poly.pdbx_strand_id
1 'polypeptide(L)'
;LDAIRATLQAAFCIENFESQVVERHNKPEVEVKSSKELLLNPVIISRNEKERISIEGSVNSVRISIAVKQSDDLEKILCKRLMRFMMQRADDFHILRRKPVPDYDISFLITNFHAETMYKHRLVDFVIHFLEEIDKEISEMKLAVSSRA
;
A
#
# COMPACT_ATOMS: atom_id res chain seq x y z
N LEU A 1 -9.25 -11.45 -4.17
CA LEU A 1 -8.64 -10.88 -2.94
C LEU A 1 -7.84 -11.93 -2.17
N ASP A 2 -8.21 -13.21 -2.21
CA ASP A 2 -7.51 -14.30 -1.49
C ASP A 2 -6.02 -14.41 -1.80
N ALA A 3 -5.63 -14.30 -3.08
CA ALA A 3 -4.22 -14.29 -3.48
C ALA A 3 -3.45 -13.16 -2.79
N ILE A 4 -4.02 -11.95 -2.74
CA ILE A 4 -3.43 -10.78 -2.06
C ILE A 4 -3.29 -11.07 -0.57
N ARG A 5 -4.35 -11.59 0.06
CA ARG A 5 -4.36 -11.94 1.50
C ARG A 5 -3.24 -12.92 1.85
N ALA A 6 -3.11 -14.01 1.09
CA ALA A 6 -2.07 -15.01 1.30
C ALA A 6 -0.67 -14.43 1.11
N THR A 7 -0.46 -13.60 0.07
CA THR A 7 0.84 -12.95 -0.17
C THR A 7 1.19 -11.94 0.92
N LEU A 8 0.22 -11.16 1.43
CA LEU A 8 0.45 -10.25 2.55
C LEU A 8 0.77 -10.99 3.85
N GLN A 9 0.10 -12.12 4.11
CA GLN A 9 0.43 -12.98 5.25
C GLN A 9 1.88 -13.49 5.19
N ALA A 10 2.38 -13.85 4.01
CA ALA A 10 3.78 -14.22 3.83
C ALA A 10 4.72 -13.00 3.95
N ALA A 11 4.36 -11.87 3.34
CA ALA A 11 5.21 -10.68 3.29
C ALA A 11 5.41 -10.01 4.66
N PHE A 12 4.41 -10.00 5.54
CA PHE A 12 4.53 -9.39 6.89
C PHE A 12 5.31 -10.25 7.90
N CYS A 13 6.17 -11.15 7.45
CA CYS A 13 7.19 -11.79 8.28
C CYS A 13 8.42 -10.88 8.35
N ILE A 14 8.27 -9.73 9.02
CA ILE A 14 9.33 -8.72 9.17
C ILE A 14 9.81 -8.64 10.62
N GLU A 15 11.07 -8.26 10.80
CA GLU A 15 11.71 -8.11 12.10
C GLU A 15 12.51 -6.81 12.21
N ASN A 16 12.87 -6.43 13.43
CA ASN A 16 13.71 -5.26 13.62
C ASN A 16 15.13 -5.53 13.10
N PHE A 17 15.63 -4.65 12.23
CA PHE A 17 16.94 -4.80 11.58
C PHE A 17 17.67 -3.46 11.50
N GLU A 18 18.83 -3.37 12.14
CA GLU A 18 19.68 -2.17 12.11
C GLU A 18 20.42 -2.02 10.77
N SER A 19 20.69 -0.78 10.36
CA SER A 19 21.35 -0.52 9.09
C SER A 19 22.79 -1.04 9.08
N GLN A 20 23.15 -1.79 8.05
CA GLN A 20 24.52 -2.26 7.81
C GLN A 20 25.43 -1.18 7.19
N VAL A 21 24.85 -0.08 6.68
CA VAL A 21 25.57 0.93 5.89
C VAL A 21 25.81 2.20 6.70
N VAL A 22 24.88 2.55 7.60
CA VAL A 22 24.97 3.79 8.39
C VAL A 22 24.86 3.43 9.87
N GLU A 23 25.91 3.74 10.63
CA GLU A 23 25.97 3.46 12.06
C GLU A 23 24.79 4.09 12.80
N ARG A 24 24.12 3.33 13.69
CA ARG A 24 23.01 3.79 14.54
C ARG A 24 21.77 4.26 13.79
N HIS A 25 21.61 3.88 12.53
CA HIS A 25 20.38 4.12 11.79
C HIS A 25 19.53 2.85 11.70
N ASN A 26 18.21 3.04 11.72
CA ASN A 26 17.24 2.00 11.43
C ASN A 26 16.27 2.57 10.38
N LYS A 27 16.33 2.04 9.16
CA LYS A 27 15.56 2.54 8.02
C LYS A 27 14.84 1.36 7.35
N PRO A 28 13.65 1.60 6.78
CA PRO A 28 12.96 0.58 6.00
C PRO A 28 13.79 0.20 4.77
N GLU A 29 14.30 -1.02 4.72
CA GLU A 29 15.21 -1.47 3.66
C GLU A 29 14.55 -1.45 2.28
N VAL A 30 13.23 -1.64 2.19
CA VAL A 30 12.47 -1.56 0.93
C VAL A 30 12.48 -0.15 0.29
N GLU A 31 12.76 0.88 1.10
CA GLU A 31 12.89 2.28 0.66
C GLU A 31 14.32 2.63 0.27
N VAL A 32 15.29 2.26 1.10
CA VAL A 32 16.69 2.66 0.92
C VAL A 32 17.38 1.82 -0.16
N LYS A 33 17.06 0.52 -0.23
CA LYS A 33 17.59 -0.43 -1.22
C LYS A 33 19.12 -0.44 -1.31
N SER A 34 19.82 -0.15 -0.21
CA SER A 34 21.28 -0.16 -0.15
C SER A 34 21.87 -1.57 -0.07
N SER A 35 21.17 -2.49 0.60
CA SER A 35 21.58 -3.89 0.78
C SER A 35 20.63 -4.80 0.02
N LYS A 36 21.08 -5.37 -1.09
CA LYS A 36 20.22 -6.17 -1.99
C LYS A 36 19.79 -7.50 -1.38
N GLU A 37 20.64 -8.08 -0.55
CA GLU A 37 20.42 -9.30 0.22
C GLU A 37 19.28 -9.19 1.23
N LEU A 38 18.89 -7.97 1.61
CA LEU A 38 17.78 -7.70 2.52
C LEU A 38 16.45 -7.50 1.80
N LEU A 39 16.45 -7.49 0.47
CA LEU A 39 15.26 -7.29 -0.36
C LEU A 39 14.70 -8.63 -0.81
N LEU A 40 13.38 -8.78 -0.71
CA LEU A 40 12.66 -9.89 -1.30
C LEU A 40 12.29 -9.58 -2.75
N ASN A 41 12.01 -10.64 -3.52
CA ASN A 41 11.53 -10.48 -4.88
C ASN A 41 10.16 -9.79 -4.89
N PRO A 42 9.99 -8.68 -5.62
CA PRO A 42 8.69 -8.04 -5.78
C PRO A 42 7.68 -9.00 -6.43
N VAL A 43 6.46 -9.03 -5.88
CA VAL A 43 5.35 -9.82 -6.44
C VAL A 43 4.26 -8.86 -6.90
N ILE A 44 3.78 -9.06 -8.13
CA ILE A 44 2.65 -8.32 -8.68
C ILE A 44 1.47 -9.27 -8.83
N ILE A 45 0.32 -8.90 -8.28
CA ILE A 45 -0.93 -9.63 -8.42
C ILE A 45 -1.88 -8.74 -9.20
N SER A 46 -2.20 -9.16 -10.43
CA SER A 46 -3.07 -8.40 -11.33
C SER A 46 -4.42 -9.11 -11.46
N ARG A 47 -5.50 -8.35 -11.31
CA ARG A 47 -6.85 -8.82 -11.67
C ARG A 47 -7.09 -8.67 -13.17
N ASN A 48 -6.59 -7.58 -13.74
CA ASN A 48 -6.57 -7.28 -15.17
C ASN A 48 -5.43 -6.29 -15.45
N GLU A 49 -5.35 -5.73 -16.66
CA GLU A 49 -4.29 -4.78 -17.06
C GLU A 49 -4.25 -3.49 -16.22
N LYS A 50 -5.40 -3.07 -15.67
CA LYS A 50 -5.56 -1.81 -14.94
C LYS A 50 -5.54 -2.00 -13.42
N GLU A 51 -6.15 -3.06 -12.93
CA GLU A 51 -6.24 -3.39 -11.50
C GLU A 51 -5.11 -4.34 -11.11
N ARG A 52 -4.14 -3.83 -10.33
CA ARG A 52 -3.01 -4.61 -9.84
C ARG A 52 -2.50 -4.10 -8.51
N ILE A 53 -1.86 -4.98 -7.76
CA ILE A 53 -1.13 -4.66 -6.54
C ILE A 53 0.31 -5.14 -6.68
N SER A 54 1.27 -4.30 -6.28
CA SER A 54 2.67 -4.66 -6.13
C SER A 54 3.02 -4.76 -4.65
N ILE A 55 3.63 -5.86 -4.27
CA ILE A 55 4.08 -6.14 -2.91
C ILE A 55 5.60 -6.31 -2.98
N GLU A 56 6.32 -5.36 -2.42
CA GLU A 56 7.77 -5.36 -2.28
C GLU A 56 8.12 -5.59 -0.81
N GLY A 57 8.77 -6.71 -0.50
CA GLY A 57 9.21 -7.02 0.87
C GLY A 57 10.70 -6.78 1.08
N SER A 58 11.07 -6.56 2.33
CA SER A 58 12.43 -6.61 2.85
C SER A 58 12.44 -7.26 4.24
N VAL A 59 13.61 -7.42 4.84
CA VAL A 59 13.78 -7.98 6.19
C VAL A 59 12.96 -7.24 7.26
N ASN A 60 12.86 -5.90 7.17
CA ASN A 60 12.25 -5.05 8.21
C ASN A 60 11.06 -4.22 7.73
N SER A 61 10.66 -4.34 6.46
CA SER A 61 9.60 -3.51 5.90
C SER A 61 8.93 -4.12 4.67
N VAL A 62 7.68 -3.75 4.43
CA VAL A 62 6.92 -4.12 3.24
C VAL A 62 6.29 -2.87 2.66
N ARG A 63 6.50 -2.66 1.35
CA ARG A 63 5.79 -1.64 0.57
C ARG A 63 4.71 -2.30 -0.27
N ILE A 64 3.51 -1.76 -0.18
CA ILE A 64 2.33 -2.24 -0.91
C ILE A 64 1.84 -1.09 -1.78
N SER A 65 1.73 -1.29 -3.08
CA SER A 65 1.28 -0.25 -4.02
C SER A 65 0.09 -0.74 -4.82
N ILE A 66 -0.98 0.05 -4.89
CA ILE A 66 -2.27 -0.37 -5.45
C ILE A 66 -2.62 0.52 -6.64
N ALA A 67 -2.96 -0.12 -7.75
CA ALA A 67 -3.58 0.50 -8.92
C ALA A 67 -5.07 0.17 -8.89
N VAL A 68 -5.87 1.22 -8.76
CA VAL A 68 -7.32 1.15 -8.52
C VAL A 68 -8.06 1.18 -9.85
N LYS A 69 -9.24 0.54 -9.90
CA LYS A 69 -10.09 0.56 -11.08
C LYS A 69 -10.51 1.99 -11.44
N GLN A 70 -10.29 2.38 -12.69
CA GLN A 70 -10.69 3.69 -13.23
C GLN A 70 -11.27 3.47 -14.64
N SER A 71 -12.60 3.47 -14.74
CA SER A 71 -13.32 3.09 -15.96
C SER A 71 -13.47 4.24 -16.96
N ASP A 72 -13.50 5.48 -16.45
CA ASP A 72 -13.64 6.71 -17.23
C ASP A 72 -12.89 7.88 -16.60
N ASP A 73 -12.89 9.02 -17.27
CA ASP A 73 -12.19 10.24 -16.81
C ASP A 73 -12.75 10.80 -15.51
N LEU A 74 -14.05 10.58 -15.23
CA LEU A 74 -14.66 11.01 -13.97
C LEU A 74 -14.12 10.16 -12.81
N GLU A 75 -14.14 8.83 -12.92
CA GLU A 75 -13.55 7.93 -11.93
C GLU A 75 -12.05 8.20 -11.73
N LYS A 76 -11.32 8.50 -12.79
CA LYS A 76 -9.90 8.88 -12.71
C LYS A 76 -9.68 10.13 -11.85
N ILE A 77 -10.51 11.16 -12.02
CA ILE A 77 -10.43 12.38 -11.21
C ILE A 77 -10.87 12.11 -9.76
N LEU A 78 -11.93 11.33 -9.56
CA LEU A 78 -12.44 10.97 -8.24
C LEU A 78 -11.42 10.16 -7.44
N CYS A 79 -10.87 9.09 -8.04
CA CYS A 79 -9.80 8.28 -7.48
C CYS A 79 -8.61 9.17 -7.08
N LYS A 80 -8.10 9.99 -8.00
CA LYS A 80 -6.97 10.89 -7.74
C LYS A 80 -7.24 11.84 -6.56
N ARG A 81 -8.46 12.39 -6.45
CA ARG A 81 -8.84 13.27 -5.34
C ARG A 81 -8.92 12.52 -4.02
N LEU A 82 -9.55 11.35 -4.01
CA LEU A 82 -9.68 10.50 -2.82
C LEU A 82 -8.30 10.06 -2.30
N MET A 83 -7.43 9.58 -3.19
CA MET A 83 -6.08 9.13 -2.79
C MET A 83 -5.26 10.29 -2.24
N ARG A 84 -5.35 11.47 -2.88
CA ARG A 84 -4.69 12.68 -2.38
C ARG A 84 -5.21 13.09 -1.00
N PHE A 85 -6.51 13.01 -0.77
CA PHE A 85 -7.12 13.31 0.52
C PHE A 85 -6.64 12.36 1.63
N MET A 86 -6.49 11.06 1.32
CA MET A 86 -5.92 10.09 2.25
C MET A 86 -4.44 10.39 2.53
N MET A 87 -3.63 10.61 1.49
CA MET A 87 -2.19 10.88 1.65
C MET A 87 -1.88 12.17 2.41
N GLN A 88 -2.77 13.17 2.38
CA GLN A 88 -2.65 14.37 3.20
C GLN A 88 -2.73 14.08 4.71
N ARG A 89 -3.27 12.92 5.10
CA ARG A 89 -3.38 12.46 6.49
C ARG A 89 -2.43 11.31 6.81
N ALA A 90 -1.39 11.10 5.99
CA ALA A 90 -0.39 10.05 6.24
C ALA A 90 0.34 10.22 7.58
N ASP A 91 0.32 11.42 8.17
CA ASP A 91 0.87 11.67 9.51
C ASP A 91 0.00 11.07 10.63
N ASP A 92 -1.32 11.05 10.47
CA ASP A 92 -2.24 10.35 11.39
C ASP A 92 -2.35 8.86 11.03
N PHE A 93 -2.18 8.55 9.74
CA PHE A 93 -2.26 7.21 9.21
C PHE A 93 -0.88 6.65 8.88
N HIS A 94 -0.13 6.31 9.93
CA HIS A 94 1.31 6.04 9.90
C HIS A 94 1.78 4.95 8.92
N ILE A 95 0.90 4.04 8.50
CA ILE A 95 1.24 3.01 7.49
C ILE A 95 1.13 3.52 6.04
N LEU A 96 0.61 4.72 5.82
CA LEU A 96 0.43 5.29 4.49
C LEU A 96 1.67 6.04 4.02
N ARG A 97 2.08 5.83 2.77
CA ARG A 97 3.14 6.63 2.15
C ARG A 97 2.57 7.98 1.70
N ARG A 98 3.32 9.04 1.96
CA ARG A 98 2.98 10.43 1.55
C ARG A 98 2.88 10.62 0.04
N LYS A 99 3.52 9.73 -0.74
CA LYS A 99 3.50 9.72 -2.20
C LYS A 99 3.39 8.27 -2.66
N PRO A 100 2.60 7.94 -3.70
CA PRO A 100 2.57 6.58 -4.21
C PRO A 100 3.83 6.28 -5.01
N VAL A 101 4.10 5.00 -5.22
CA VAL A 101 5.06 4.52 -6.22
C VAL A 101 4.58 4.95 -7.62
N PRO A 102 5.47 5.29 -8.57
CA PRO A 102 5.07 5.57 -9.95
C PRO A 102 4.16 4.48 -10.52
N ASP A 103 3.15 4.88 -11.29
CA ASP A 103 2.15 3.99 -11.92
C ASP A 103 1.21 3.26 -10.94
N TYR A 104 1.15 3.71 -9.68
CA TYR A 104 0.17 3.30 -8.68
C TYR A 104 -0.55 4.52 -8.10
N ASP A 105 -1.77 4.34 -7.60
CA ASP A 105 -2.61 5.43 -7.10
C ASP A 105 -2.35 5.73 -5.62
N ILE A 106 -2.03 4.69 -4.85
CA ILE A 106 -1.74 4.77 -3.42
C ILE A 106 -0.69 3.74 -3.01
N SER A 107 0.05 4.02 -1.94
CA SER A 107 1.03 3.07 -1.41
C SER A 107 1.08 3.09 0.11
N PHE A 108 1.25 1.92 0.70
CA PHE A 108 1.49 1.70 2.12
C PHE A 108 2.95 1.31 2.35
N LEU A 109 3.48 1.70 3.50
CA LEU A 109 4.78 1.30 4.02
C LEU A 109 4.59 0.77 5.43
N ILE A 110 4.71 -0.55 5.56
CA ILE A 110 4.61 -1.24 6.83
C ILE A 110 6.03 -1.58 7.27
N THR A 111 6.42 -1.19 8.49
CA THR A 111 7.75 -1.41 9.05
C THR A 111 7.63 -2.34 10.26
N ASN A 112 8.76 -2.84 10.76
CA ASN A 112 8.81 -3.62 11.99
C ASN A 112 8.16 -2.88 13.17
N PHE A 113 8.31 -1.55 13.28
CA PHE A 113 7.66 -0.76 14.34
C PHE A 113 6.13 -0.84 14.30
N HIS A 114 5.53 -0.95 13.11
CA HIS A 114 4.10 -1.19 12.98
C HIS A 114 3.73 -2.62 13.40
N ALA A 115 4.57 -3.61 13.06
CA ALA A 115 4.35 -5.01 13.46
C ALA A 115 4.55 -5.25 14.98
N GLU A 116 5.33 -4.40 15.66
CA GLU A 116 5.51 -4.43 17.12
C GLU A 116 4.30 -3.88 17.88
N THR A 117 3.57 -2.93 17.30
CA THR A 117 2.43 -2.25 17.94
C THR A 117 1.07 -2.74 17.45
N MET A 118 1.00 -3.30 16.24
CA MET A 118 -0.24 -3.75 15.60
C MET A 118 -0.15 -5.24 15.29
N TYR A 119 -1.25 -5.96 15.48
CA TYR A 119 -1.30 -7.36 15.12
C TYR A 119 -1.20 -7.54 13.60
N LYS A 120 -0.26 -8.38 13.16
CA LYS A 120 -0.05 -8.74 11.75
C LYS A 120 -1.34 -9.07 11.00
N HIS A 121 -2.21 -9.91 11.59
CA HIS A 121 -3.47 -10.29 10.93
C HIS A 121 -4.42 -9.09 10.73
N ARG A 122 -4.41 -8.12 11.65
CA ARG A 122 -5.19 -6.87 11.51
C ARG A 122 -4.66 -5.98 10.41
N LEU A 123 -3.35 -5.92 10.20
CA LEU A 123 -2.75 -5.21 9.07
C LEU A 123 -3.17 -5.85 7.74
N VAL A 124 -3.17 -7.17 7.66
CA VAL A 124 -3.66 -7.88 6.46
C VAL A 124 -5.13 -7.57 6.23
N ASP A 125 -5.97 -7.71 7.26
CA ASP A 125 -7.40 -7.41 7.18
C ASP A 125 -7.67 -5.98 6.76
N PHE A 126 -6.89 -5.02 7.29
CA PHE A 126 -6.98 -3.62 6.91
C PHE A 126 -6.73 -3.42 5.42
N VAL A 127 -5.65 -3.98 4.85
CA VAL A 127 -5.34 -3.80 3.42
C VAL A 127 -6.41 -4.43 2.54
N ILE A 128 -6.93 -5.60 2.93
CA ILE A 128 -8.02 -6.25 2.19
C ILE A 128 -9.30 -5.42 2.26
N HIS A 129 -9.66 -4.94 3.45
CA HIS A 129 -10.82 -4.09 3.63
C HIS A 129 -10.69 -2.77 2.84
N PHE A 130 -9.50 -2.17 2.84
CA PHE A 130 -9.22 -0.97 2.05
C PHE A 130 -9.49 -1.20 0.55
N LEU A 131 -9.04 -2.33 0.01
CA LEU A 131 -9.28 -2.71 -1.40
C LEU A 131 -10.77 -2.95 -1.70
N GLU A 132 -11.56 -3.39 -0.73
CA GLU A 132 -13.01 -3.60 -0.91
C GLU A 132 -13.80 -2.29 -0.86
N GLU A 133 -13.44 -1.38 0.03
CA GLU A 133 -14.17 -0.13 0.25
C GLU A 133 -13.84 0.94 -0.79
N ILE A 134 -12.61 0.98 -1.31
CA ILE A 134 -12.19 2.02 -2.26
C ILE A 134 -13.03 2.00 -3.55
N ASP A 135 -13.36 0.82 -4.07
CA ASP A 135 -14.17 0.67 -5.29
C ASP A 135 -15.62 1.13 -5.05
N LYS A 136 -16.15 0.86 -3.85
CA LYS A 136 -17.50 1.29 -3.45
C LYS A 136 -17.55 2.81 -3.30
N GLU A 137 -16.60 3.38 -2.58
CA GLU A 137 -16.51 4.83 -2.35
C GLU A 137 -16.40 5.61 -3.67
N ILE A 138 -15.58 5.14 -4.62
CA ILE A 138 -15.48 5.77 -5.95
C ILE A 138 -16.81 5.68 -6.71
N SER A 139 -17.48 4.53 -6.64
CA SER A 139 -18.79 4.33 -7.28
C SER A 139 -19.87 5.23 -6.68
N GLU A 140 -19.90 5.36 -5.36
CA GLU A 140 -20.83 6.23 -4.63
C GLU A 140 -20.58 7.72 -4.94
N MET A 141 -19.32 8.16 -4.93
CA MET A 141 -18.95 9.52 -5.33
C MET A 141 -19.38 9.82 -6.76
N LYS A 142 -19.24 8.87 -7.68
CA LYS A 142 -19.67 9.03 -9.08
C LYS A 142 -21.18 9.24 -9.18
N LEU A 143 -21.97 8.38 -8.53
CA LEU A 143 -23.42 8.50 -8.48
C LEU A 143 -23.86 9.85 -7.88
N ALA A 144 -23.20 10.29 -6.80
CA ALA A 144 -23.49 11.56 -6.14
C ALA A 144 -23.19 12.79 -7.02
N VAL A 145 -22.17 12.72 -7.89
CA VAL A 145 -21.90 13.78 -8.88
C VAL A 145 -22.98 13.78 -9.96
N SER A 146 -23.33 12.60 -10.49
CA SER A 146 -24.35 12.46 -11.53
C SER A 146 -25.76 12.86 -11.07
N SER A 147 -26.13 12.60 -9.81
CA SER A 147 -27.45 12.97 -9.28
C SER A 147 -27.62 14.46 -8.99
N ARG A 148 -26.52 15.22 -8.97
CA ARG A 148 -26.50 16.66 -8.71
C ARG A 148 -26.39 17.50 -10.01
N ALA A 149 -26.12 16.84 -11.13
CA ALA A 149 -26.10 17.43 -12.47
C ALA A 149 -27.49 17.35 -13.09
#